data_AF-A0A8D6PU65-F1
#
_entry.id   AF-A0A8D6PU65-F1
#
_cell.length_a   1.000
_cell.length_b   1.000
_cell.length_c   1.000
_cell.angle_alpha   90.00
_cell.angle_beta   90.00
_cell.angle_gamma   90.00
#
_symmetry.space_group_name_H-M   'P 1'
#
loop_
_entity.id
_entity.type
_entity.pdbx_description
1 polymer ?
#
loop_
_entity_poly.entity_id
_entity_poly.type
_entity_poly.pdbx_seq_one_letter_code
_entity_poly.pdbx_strand_id
1 'polypeptide(L)'
;MKKFILFVLINVLPIAIIGWYLYENIGGAESLNEVIENSPFKEFTYIDHDVIMNNKENIRNINGIYKDLLIFINGVYISSDGNTVGIKVPMAFIFKYIKIDDYKYYNGCIIKGNGNLGKATPNDLTVLIPQNFKDIVIYNRDSVIAGVITNNETVYVWVFRKKGNITAETIKLYFENIKKHNPDLIEYKVIDFKDKFYVYLRYRGHYLELNKLT
;
A
#
# COMPACT_ATOMS: atom_id res chain seq x y z
N MET A 1 -38.45 32.98 -0.88
CA MET A 1 -36.97 33.10 -0.95
C MET A 1 -36.26 32.63 0.31
N LYS A 2 -36.45 33.24 1.50
CA LYS A 2 -35.76 32.83 2.74
C LYS A 2 -35.97 31.36 3.15
N LYS A 3 -37.20 30.84 3.08
CA LYS A 3 -37.50 29.42 3.39
C LYS A 3 -36.85 28.42 2.42
N PHE A 4 -36.76 28.80 1.15
CA PHE A 4 -36.09 28.00 0.11
C PHE A 4 -34.57 27.99 0.31
N ILE A 5 -33.98 29.15 0.60
CA ILE A 5 -32.56 29.27 0.95
C ILE A 5 -32.24 28.42 2.19
N LEU A 6 -33.07 28.50 3.23
CA LEU A 6 -32.91 27.70 4.44
C LEU A 6 -33.03 26.19 4.16
N PHE A 7 -33.97 25.79 3.30
CA PHE A 7 -34.12 24.40 2.86
C PHE A 7 -32.86 23.90 2.14
N VAL A 8 -32.31 24.67 1.20
CA VAL A 8 -31.07 24.35 0.48
C VAL A 8 -29.88 24.25 1.44
N LEU A 9 -29.73 25.20 2.37
CA LEU A 9 -28.63 25.22 3.34
C LEU A 9 -28.66 24.04 4.31
N ILE A 10 -29.85 23.58 4.72
CA ILE A 10 -29.98 22.48 5.69
C ILE A 10 -29.89 21.11 5.00
N ASN A 11 -30.49 20.96 3.80
CA ASN A 11 -30.68 19.64 3.21
C ASN A 11 -29.74 19.35 2.04
N VAL A 12 -29.40 20.35 1.23
CA VAL A 12 -28.61 20.14 0.00
C VAL A 12 -27.13 20.40 0.26
N LEU A 13 -26.81 21.50 0.93
CA LEU A 13 -25.42 21.91 1.16
C LEU A 13 -24.60 20.84 1.90
N PRO A 14 -25.09 20.18 2.98
CA PRO A 14 -24.30 19.15 3.65
C PRO A 14 -24.03 17.93 2.75
N ILE A 15 -25.02 17.52 1.96
CA ILE A 15 -24.87 16.39 1.02
C ILE A 15 -23.85 16.75 -0.06
N ALA A 16 -23.92 17.97 -0.61
CA ALA A 16 -22.96 18.44 -1.60
C ALA A 16 -21.53 18.52 -1.04
N ILE A 17 -21.36 19.00 0.20
CA ILE A 17 -20.05 19.03 0.88
C ILE A 17 -19.51 17.63 1.10
N ILE A 18 -20.34 16.69 1.57
CA ILE A 18 -19.92 15.29 1.77
C ILE A 18 -19.57 14.65 0.43
N GLY A 19 -20.38 14.85 -0.60
CA GLY A 19 -20.14 14.34 -1.95
C GLY A 19 -18.84 14.87 -2.54
N TRP A 20 -18.59 16.17 -2.41
CA TRP A 20 -17.33 16.81 -2.83
C TRP A 20 -16.13 16.25 -2.07
N TYR A 21 -16.23 16.14 -0.74
CA TYR A 21 -15.19 15.57 0.09
C TYR A 21 -14.87 14.12 -0.32
N LEU A 22 -15.90 13.28 -0.51
CA LEU A 22 -15.70 11.91 -0.96
C LEU A 22 -15.06 11.87 -2.35
N TYR A 23 -15.47 12.73 -3.29
CA TYR A 23 -14.87 12.82 -4.61
C TYR A 23 -13.36 13.13 -4.56
N GLU A 24 -12.95 14.06 -3.69
CA GLU A 24 -11.52 14.42 -3.53
C GLU A 24 -10.71 13.39 -2.74
N ASN A 25 -11.35 12.56 -1.92
CA ASN A 25 -10.67 11.66 -0.99
C ASN A 25 -10.81 10.17 -1.37
N ILE A 26 -11.52 9.84 -2.43
CA ILE A 26 -11.51 8.49 -3.03
C ILE A 26 -10.29 8.37 -3.93
N GLY A 27 -9.52 7.31 -3.73
CA GLY A 27 -8.32 7.04 -4.51
C GLY A 27 -7.17 6.50 -3.66
N GLY A 28 -6.11 6.10 -4.33
CA GLY A 28 -4.89 5.60 -3.70
C GLY A 28 -4.08 6.70 -3.02
N ALA A 29 -2.95 6.32 -2.45
CA ALA A 29 -1.94 7.28 -2.03
C ALA A 29 -1.40 8.04 -3.26
N GLU A 30 -0.93 9.27 -3.09
CA GLU A 30 -0.27 10.05 -4.14
C GLU A 30 1.21 9.66 -4.29
N SER A 31 1.84 9.21 -3.20
CA SER A 31 3.27 8.89 -3.17
C SER A 31 3.64 7.82 -2.14
N LEU A 32 4.83 7.23 -2.30
CA LEU A 32 5.44 6.33 -1.32
C LEU A 32 5.55 6.99 0.08
N ASN A 33 5.93 8.26 0.14
CA ASN A 33 6.03 8.98 1.40
C ASN A 33 4.68 9.05 2.12
N GLU A 34 3.60 9.33 1.37
CA GLU A 34 2.26 9.33 1.94
C GLU A 34 1.88 7.96 2.53
N VAL A 35 2.23 6.86 1.84
CA VAL A 35 2.01 5.49 2.35
C VAL A 35 2.71 5.29 3.70
N ILE A 36 3.97 5.72 3.80
CA ILE A 36 4.77 5.53 5.02
C ILE A 36 4.26 6.40 6.17
N GLU A 37 3.94 7.67 5.90
CA GLU A 37 3.45 8.63 6.91
C GLU A 37 2.08 8.23 7.49
N ASN A 38 1.22 7.65 6.66
CA ASN A 38 -0.12 7.23 7.05
C ASN A 38 -0.19 5.83 7.64
N SER A 39 0.92 5.07 7.65
CA SER A 39 0.90 3.71 8.15
C SER A 39 0.46 3.65 9.63
N PRO A 40 -0.44 2.73 9.99
CA PRO A 40 -0.79 2.46 11.38
C PRO A 40 0.20 1.51 12.06
N PHE A 41 1.22 1.01 11.36
CA PHE A 41 2.20 0.04 11.86
C PHE A 41 3.64 0.51 11.66
N LYS A 42 4.53 0.04 12.53
CA LYS A 42 5.98 0.32 12.45
C LYS A 42 6.65 -0.31 11.23
N GLU A 43 6.19 -1.51 10.89
CA GLU A 43 6.60 -2.34 9.76
C GLU A 43 5.33 -2.95 9.17
N PHE A 44 5.21 -2.98 7.85
CA PHE A 44 3.95 -3.27 7.19
C PHE A 44 4.13 -3.72 5.74
N THR A 45 3.08 -4.35 5.22
CA THR A 45 2.81 -4.44 3.79
C THR A 45 1.63 -3.51 3.47
N TYR A 46 1.73 -2.75 2.39
CA TYR A 46 0.70 -1.87 1.89
C TYR A 46 0.27 -2.30 0.48
N ILE A 47 -1.02 -2.17 0.20
CA ILE A 47 -1.63 -2.38 -1.11
C ILE A 47 -2.51 -1.16 -1.42
N ASP A 48 -2.25 -0.52 -2.56
CA ASP A 48 -2.92 0.71 -2.97
C ASP A 48 -4.32 0.46 -3.57
N HIS A 49 -5.15 1.50 -3.53
CA HIS A 49 -6.48 1.52 -4.13
C HIS A 49 -6.52 0.96 -5.55
N ASP A 50 -5.62 1.43 -6.43
CA ASP A 50 -5.66 1.05 -7.84
C ASP A 50 -5.43 -0.46 -8.02
N VAL A 51 -4.58 -1.06 -7.19
CA VAL A 51 -4.36 -2.50 -7.16
C VAL A 51 -5.61 -3.24 -6.70
N ILE A 52 -6.28 -2.74 -5.66
CA ILE A 52 -7.52 -3.32 -5.13
C ILE A 52 -8.61 -3.28 -6.20
N MET A 53 -8.80 -2.14 -6.85
CA MET A 53 -9.83 -1.95 -7.87
C MET A 53 -9.59 -2.80 -9.12
N ASN A 54 -8.34 -2.90 -9.58
CA ASN A 54 -7.96 -3.76 -10.71
C ASN A 54 -8.17 -5.25 -10.42
N ASN A 55 -8.13 -5.65 -9.14
CA ASN A 55 -8.30 -7.04 -8.72
C ASN A 55 -9.68 -7.33 -8.11
N LYS A 56 -10.59 -6.35 -8.07
CA LYS A 56 -11.87 -6.47 -7.33
C LYS A 56 -12.68 -7.69 -7.75
N GLU A 57 -12.64 -8.05 -9.03
CA GLU A 57 -13.40 -9.19 -9.55
C GLU A 57 -12.83 -10.54 -9.11
N ASN A 58 -11.51 -10.60 -8.88
CA ASN A 58 -10.79 -11.79 -8.47
C ASN A 58 -10.89 -12.06 -6.96
N ILE A 59 -11.38 -11.09 -6.17
CA ILE A 59 -11.58 -11.26 -4.72
C ILE A 59 -12.74 -12.23 -4.48
N ARG A 60 -12.38 -13.45 -4.07
CA ARG A 60 -13.33 -14.48 -3.68
C ARG A 60 -13.95 -14.13 -2.32
N ASN A 61 -15.18 -14.56 -2.08
CA ASN A 61 -15.90 -14.40 -0.81
C ASN A 61 -16.49 -13.00 -0.51
N ILE A 62 -16.56 -12.11 -1.51
CA ILE A 62 -17.31 -10.84 -1.41
C ILE A 62 -18.48 -10.89 -2.40
N ASN A 63 -19.71 -10.68 -1.90
CA ASN A 63 -20.91 -10.61 -2.75
C ASN A 63 -20.79 -9.41 -3.73
N GLY A 64 -21.38 -9.51 -4.92
CA GLY A 64 -21.23 -8.52 -6.00
C GLY A 64 -21.48 -7.08 -5.56
N ILE A 65 -22.54 -6.83 -4.77
CA ILE A 65 -22.86 -5.48 -4.27
C ILE A 65 -21.76 -4.93 -3.34
N TYR A 66 -21.11 -5.79 -2.56
CA TYR A 66 -20.03 -5.38 -1.66
C TYR A 66 -18.71 -5.15 -2.40
N LYS A 67 -18.54 -5.67 -3.62
CA LYS A 67 -17.36 -5.37 -4.45
C LYS A 67 -17.33 -3.90 -4.87
N ASP A 68 -18.48 -3.30 -5.12
CA ASP A 68 -18.55 -1.88 -5.49
C ASP A 68 -18.22 -0.96 -4.31
N LEU A 69 -18.45 -1.40 -3.07
CA LEU A 69 -18.01 -0.66 -1.88
C LEU A 69 -16.50 -0.61 -1.69
N LEU A 70 -15.72 -1.44 -2.41
CA LEU A 70 -14.26 -1.37 -2.39
C LEU A 70 -13.73 -0.04 -2.94
N ILE A 71 -14.54 0.72 -3.68
CA ILE A 71 -14.20 2.07 -4.13
C ILE A 71 -13.88 3.02 -2.96
N PHE A 72 -14.42 2.74 -1.76
CA PHE A 72 -14.13 3.52 -0.56
C PHE A 72 -12.87 3.06 0.18
N ILE A 73 -12.10 2.10 -0.34
CA ILE A 73 -10.84 1.67 0.27
C ILE A 73 -9.70 2.35 -0.45
N ASN A 74 -9.10 3.36 0.18
CA ASN A 74 -7.93 4.06 -0.35
C ASN A 74 -6.65 3.21 -0.32
N GLY A 75 -6.59 2.25 0.60
CA GLY A 75 -5.47 1.34 0.70
C GLY A 75 -5.59 0.43 1.91
N VAL A 76 -4.82 -0.66 1.89
CA VAL A 76 -4.81 -1.68 2.93
C VAL A 76 -3.39 -1.84 3.46
N TYR A 77 -3.24 -1.72 4.76
CA TYR A 77 -2.04 -2.02 5.52
C TYR A 77 -2.19 -3.37 6.20
N ILE A 78 -1.15 -4.19 6.18
CA ILE A 78 -1.05 -5.47 6.86
C ILE A 78 0.18 -5.39 7.75
N SER A 79 0.04 -5.73 9.03
CA SER A 79 1.17 -5.77 9.97
C SER A 79 2.21 -6.81 9.54
N SER A 80 3.47 -6.63 9.95
CA SER A 80 4.55 -7.56 9.60
C SER A 80 4.33 -9.00 10.11
N ASP A 81 3.53 -9.20 11.15
CA ASP A 81 3.13 -10.52 11.66
C ASP A 81 1.92 -11.12 10.91
N GLY A 82 1.32 -10.38 9.97
CA GLY A 82 0.17 -10.80 9.16
C GLY A 82 -1.17 -10.86 9.91
N ASN A 83 -1.19 -10.62 11.22
CA ASN A 83 -2.37 -10.87 12.06
C ASN A 83 -3.29 -9.65 12.20
N THR A 84 -2.82 -8.46 11.80
CA THR A 84 -3.55 -7.20 11.97
C THR A 84 -3.63 -6.45 10.65
N VAL A 85 -4.82 -5.97 10.34
CA VAL A 85 -5.10 -5.27 9.08
C VAL A 85 -5.63 -3.88 9.40
N GLY A 86 -5.10 -2.88 8.71
CA GLY A 86 -5.59 -1.50 8.72
C GLY A 86 -6.15 -1.13 7.36
N ILE A 87 -7.41 -0.74 7.30
CA ILE A 87 -8.08 -0.32 6.08
C ILE A 87 -8.21 1.20 6.10
N LYS A 88 -7.60 1.88 5.14
CA LYS A 88 -7.74 3.33 4.98
C LYS A 88 -8.97 3.60 4.11
N VAL A 89 -9.91 4.40 4.63
CA VAL A 89 -11.15 4.77 3.95
C VAL A 89 -11.41 6.27 4.13
N PRO A 90 -12.14 6.91 3.21
CA PRO A 90 -12.62 8.27 3.42
C PRO A 90 -13.44 8.33 4.71
N MET A 91 -13.25 9.39 5.48
CA MET A 91 -13.97 9.60 6.74
C MET A 91 -13.78 8.52 7.82
N ALA A 92 -12.69 7.74 7.80
CA ALA A 92 -12.40 6.77 8.86
C ALA A 92 -12.43 7.38 10.28
N PHE A 93 -12.21 8.70 10.41
CA PHE A 93 -12.29 9.42 11.68
C PHE A 93 -13.65 9.30 12.38
N ILE A 94 -14.74 8.99 11.67
CA ILE A 94 -16.08 8.80 12.25
C ILE A 94 -16.06 7.61 13.23
N PHE A 95 -15.25 6.58 12.97
CA PHE A 95 -15.09 5.42 13.85
C PHE A 95 -14.37 5.74 15.17
N LYS A 96 -13.88 6.98 15.37
CA LYS A 96 -13.51 7.47 16.72
C LYS A 96 -14.72 7.58 17.64
N TYR A 97 -15.88 7.90 17.09
CA TYR A 97 -17.11 8.20 17.83
C TYR A 97 -18.11 7.05 17.82
N ILE A 98 -18.04 6.20 16.79
CA ILE A 98 -18.90 5.02 16.65
C ILE A 98 -18.04 3.78 16.91
N LYS A 99 -18.24 3.15 18.07
CA LYS A 99 -17.60 1.86 18.36
C LYS A 99 -18.24 0.78 17.48
N ILE A 100 -17.39 0.04 16.78
CA ILE A 100 -17.76 -1.24 16.16
C ILE A 100 -16.98 -2.31 16.88
N ASP A 101 -17.67 -3.33 17.36
CA ASP A 101 -17.04 -4.45 18.05
C ASP A 101 -15.93 -5.06 17.20
N ASP A 102 -14.80 -5.35 17.84
CA ASP A 102 -13.55 -5.85 17.25
C ASP A 102 -12.77 -4.91 16.29
N TYR A 103 -13.21 -3.68 16.08
CA TYR A 103 -12.48 -2.70 15.28
C TYR A 103 -12.00 -1.51 16.12
N LYS A 104 -10.84 -0.97 15.75
CA LYS A 104 -10.24 0.22 16.39
C LYS A 104 -9.93 1.26 15.33
N TYR A 105 -10.08 2.54 15.67
CA TYR A 105 -9.57 3.61 14.83
C TYR A 105 -8.12 3.95 15.21
N TYR A 106 -7.23 4.06 14.22
CA TYR A 106 -5.88 4.58 14.41
C TYR A 106 -5.33 5.20 13.12
N ASN A 107 -4.73 6.40 13.20
CA ASN A 107 -4.08 7.10 12.08
C ASN A 107 -4.87 7.12 10.75
N GLY A 108 -6.17 7.42 10.81
CA GLY A 108 -7.02 7.45 9.59
C GLY A 108 -7.38 6.07 9.03
N CYS A 109 -7.07 4.99 9.75
CA CYS A 109 -7.38 3.62 9.36
C CYS A 109 -8.36 2.97 10.35
N ILE A 110 -9.17 2.05 9.83
CA ILE A 110 -9.96 1.10 10.61
C ILE A 110 -9.12 -0.16 10.78
N ILE A 111 -8.81 -0.51 12.02
CA ILE A 111 -7.92 -1.61 12.40
C ILE A 111 -8.74 -2.81 12.86
N LYS A 112 -8.44 -3.99 12.33
CA LYS A 112 -8.92 -5.30 12.81
C LYS A 112 -7.74 -6.12 13.31
N GLY A 113 -7.82 -6.59 14.56
CA GLY A 113 -6.76 -7.36 15.22
C GLY A 113 -6.14 -6.65 16.44
N ASN A 114 -5.11 -7.28 17.03
CA ASN A 114 -4.45 -6.81 18.25
C ASN A 114 -2.95 -6.53 18.08
N GLY A 115 -2.50 -6.33 16.85
CA GLY A 115 -1.10 -6.05 16.54
C GLY A 115 -0.62 -4.73 17.11
N ASN A 116 0.71 -4.58 17.12
CA ASN A 116 1.36 -3.42 17.69
C ASN A 116 1.23 -2.20 16.78
N LEU A 117 0.35 -1.27 17.15
CA LEU A 117 0.14 -0.02 16.42
C LEU A 117 1.26 0.97 16.70
N GLY A 118 1.59 1.77 15.68
CA GLY A 118 2.58 2.82 15.79
C GLY A 118 2.91 3.42 14.44
N LYS A 119 3.50 4.62 14.45
CA LYS A 119 4.03 5.22 13.22
C LYS A 119 5.14 4.37 12.64
N ALA A 120 5.27 4.38 11.32
CA ALA A 120 6.38 3.74 10.61
C ALA A 120 7.72 4.14 11.22
N THR A 121 8.62 3.18 11.40
CA THR A 121 9.97 3.46 11.92
C THR A 121 10.74 4.23 10.85
N PRO A 122 11.40 5.37 11.14
CA PRO A 122 12.17 6.09 10.14
C PRO A 122 13.18 5.19 9.43
N ASN A 123 13.22 5.25 8.10
CA ASN A 123 14.09 4.41 7.29
C ASN A 123 14.70 5.21 6.13
N ASP A 124 16.03 5.40 6.16
CA ASP A 124 16.79 6.11 5.13
C ASP A 124 16.95 5.31 3.83
N LEU A 125 16.39 4.09 3.73
CA LEU A 125 16.35 3.33 2.47
C LEU A 125 15.31 3.89 1.50
N THR A 126 14.26 4.57 1.99
CA THR A 126 13.13 5.06 1.19
C THR A 126 13.53 6.16 0.21
N VAL A 127 14.59 6.92 0.53
CA VAL A 127 15.12 7.99 -0.34
C VAL A 127 15.67 7.47 -1.67
N LEU A 128 15.99 6.19 -1.74
CA LEU A 128 16.47 5.53 -2.96
C LEU A 128 15.32 5.00 -3.83
N ILE A 129 14.07 5.09 -3.36
CA ILE A 129 12.91 4.55 -4.05
C ILE A 129 12.15 5.70 -4.75
N PRO A 130 11.81 5.56 -6.04
CA PRO A 130 10.99 6.56 -6.72
C PRO A 130 9.61 6.70 -6.06
N GLN A 131 9.12 7.94 -5.91
CA GLN A 131 7.92 8.23 -5.14
C GLN A 131 6.63 7.65 -5.74
N ASN A 132 6.61 7.35 -7.03
CA ASN A 132 5.48 6.71 -7.70
C ASN A 132 5.42 5.19 -7.47
N PHE A 133 6.41 4.57 -6.82
CA PHE A 133 6.39 3.14 -6.47
C PHE A 133 5.61 2.96 -5.17
N LYS A 134 4.29 3.07 -5.26
CA LYS A 134 3.38 3.11 -4.11
C LYS A 134 2.30 2.02 -4.15
N ASP A 135 2.14 1.35 -5.28
CA ASP A 135 1.05 0.41 -5.52
C ASP A 135 1.11 -0.77 -4.55
N ILE A 136 2.34 -1.20 -4.25
CA ILE A 136 2.63 -2.22 -3.24
C ILE A 136 3.89 -1.78 -2.49
N VAL A 137 3.86 -1.80 -1.17
CA VAL A 137 5.04 -1.42 -0.37
C VAL A 137 5.21 -2.42 0.77
N ILE A 138 6.34 -3.11 0.83
CA ILE A 138 6.76 -3.90 1.99
C ILE A 138 7.84 -3.10 2.71
N TYR A 139 7.50 -2.64 3.89
CA TYR A 139 8.29 -1.73 4.69
C TYR A 139 8.74 -2.40 5.98
N ASN A 140 10.04 -2.58 6.13
CA ASN A 140 10.65 -2.97 7.39
C ASN A 140 11.92 -2.14 7.64
N ARG A 141 12.50 -2.24 8.83
CA ARG A 141 13.67 -1.43 9.23
C ARG A 141 14.93 -1.65 8.39
N ASP A 142 15.11 -2.87 7.86
CA ASP A 142 16.34 -3.29 7.17
C ASP A 142 16.19 -3.38 5.66
N SER A 143 14.97 -3.24 5.15
CA SER A 143 14.56 -3.52 3.78
C SER A 143 13.27 -2.79 3.45
N VAL A 144 13.23 -2.17 2.28
CA VAL A 144 12.00 -1.64 1.68
C VAL A 144 11.87 -2.21 0.27
N ILE A 145 10.75 -2.87 0.00
CA ILE A 145 10.34 -3.26 -1.35
C ILE A 145 9.18 -2.35 -1.73
N ALA A 146 9.25 -1.74 -2.90
CA ALA A 146 8.19 -0.90 -3.42
C ALA A 146 7.93 -1.27 -4.87
N GLY A 147 6.65 -1.27 -5.26
CA GLY A 147 6.18 -1.69 -6.56
C GLY A 147 5.32 -0.64 -7.24
N VAL A 148 5.40 -0.60 -8.57
CA VAL A 148 4.44 0.07 -9.43
C VAL A 148 3.97 -0.90 -10.51
N ILE A 149 2.68 -0.86 -10.80
CA ILE A 149 2.02 -1.65 -11.82
C ILE A 149 1.73 -0.72 -13.00
N THR A 150 2.24 -1.04 -14.17
CA THR A 150 2.05 -0.22 -15.37
C THR A 150 1.94 -1.11 -16.60
N ASN A 151 0.89 -0.91 -17.42
CA ASN A 151 0.74 -1.56 -18.73
C ASN A 151 0.99 -3.08 -18.72
N ASN A 152 0.34 -3.81 -17.82
CA ASN A 152 0.49 -5.27 -17.69
C ASN A 152 1.91 -5.72 -17.30
N GLU A 153 2.70 -4.84 -16.70
CA GLU A 153 4.00 -5.15 -16.11
C GLU A 153 4.01 -4.69 -14.65
N THR A 154 4.84 -5.35 -13.85
CA THR A 154 5.08 -4.93 -12.47
C THR A 154 6.57 -4.64 -12.32
N VAL A 155 6.89 -3.47 -11.80
CA VAL A 155 8.26 -3.05 -11.53
C VAL A 155 8.44 -2.93 -10.03
N TYR A 156 9.44 -3.62 -9.50
CA TYR A 156 9.83 -3.54 -8.10
C TYR A 156 11.20 -2.89 -7.95
N VAL A 157 11.31 -2.11 -6.89
CA VAL A 157 12.58 -1.68 -6.32
C VAL A 157 12.68 -2.28 -4.94
N TRP A 158 13.75 -3.02 -4.70
CA TRP A 158 14.10 -3.57 -3.40
C TRP A 158 15.41 -2.95 -2.92
N VAL A 159 15.33 -2.19 -1.83
CA VAL A 159 16.48 -1.58 -1.18
C VAL A 159 16.66 -2.22 0.19
N PHE A 160 17.85 -2.72 0.49
CA PHE A 160 18.12 -3.34 1.79
C PHE A 160 19.55 -3.09 2.27
N ARG A 161 19.74 -3.10 3.59
CA ARG A 161 21.04 -2.93 4.21
C ARG A 161 21.90 -4.16 3.99
N LYS A 162 23.19 -3.96 3.74
CA LYS A 162 24.13 -5.08 3.65
C LYS A 162 24.24 -5.78 4.99
N LYS A 163 24.14 -7.11 4.97
CA LYS A 163 24.37 -7.97 6.14
C LYS A 163 25.40 -9.02 5.79
N GLY A 164 26.41 -9.17 6.64
CA GLY A 164 27.47 -10.17 6.48
C GLY A 164 28.26 -10.01 5.17
N ASN A 165 28.58 -11.14 4.55
CA ASN A 165 29.45 -11.22 3.37
C ASN A 165 28.68 -11.22 2.03
N ILE A 166 27.43 -10.73 2.01
CA ILE A 166 26.66 -10.65 0.76
C ILE A 166 27.28 -9.60 -0.16
N THR A 167 27.62 -10.01 -1.38
CA THR A 167 28.15 -9.13 -2.42
C THR A 167 27.10 -8.88 -3.51
N ALA A 168 27.28 -7.83 -4.31
CA ALA A 168 26.44 -7.58 -5.48
C ALA A 168 26.47 -8.76 -6.47
N GLU A 169 27.60 -9.47 -6.57
CA GLU A 169 27.74 -10.65 -7.41
C GLU A 169 26.89 -11.82 -6.92
N THR A 170 26.85 -12.07 -5.60
CA THR A 170 25.96 -13.08 -5.01
C THR A 170 24.49 -12.80 -5.34
N ILE A 171 24.06 -11.53 -5.24
CA ILE A 171 22.68 -11.13 -5.54
C ILE A 171 22.40 -11.29 -7.04
N LYS A 172 23.34 -10.91 -7.91
CA LYS A 172 23.20 -11.10 -9.37
C LYS A 172 23.03 -12.58 -9.71
N LEU A 173 23.88 -13.47 -9.20
CA LEU A 173 23.78 -14.91 -9.42
C LEU A 173 22.43 -15.49 -8.96
N TYR A 174 21.91 -15.00 -7.83
CA TYR A 174 20.59 -15.38 -7.35
C TYR A 174 19.48 -14.99 -8.35
N PHE A 175 19.47 -13.76 -8.85
CA PHE A 175 18.46 -13.31 -9.82
C PHE A 175 18.67 -13.89 -11.22
N GLU A 176 19.89 -14.25 -11.62
CA GLU A 176 20.15 -15.05 -12.83
C GLU A 176 19.45 -16.41 -12.74
N ASN A 177 19.58 -17.06 -11.58
CA ASN A 177 18.93 -18.33 -11.34
C ASN A 177 17.39 -18.20 -11.30
N ILE A 178 16.85 -17.16 -10.66
CA ILE A 178 15.39 -16.88 -10.71
C ILE A 178 14.95 -16.69 -12.14
N LYS A 179 15.62 -15.83 -12.90
CA LYS A 179 15.25 -15.50 -14.28
C LYS A 179 15.25 -16.72 -15.19
N LYS A 180 16.15 -17.69 -14.96
CA LYS A 180 16.19 -18.96 -15.67
C LYS A 180 14.92 -19.81 -15.46
N HIS A 181 14.32 -19.74 -14.28
CA HIS A 181 13.16 -20.56 -13.89
C HIS A 181 11.83 -19.80 -13.91
N ASN A 182 11.87 -18.48 -14.00
CA ASN A 182 10.71 -17.61 -14.05
C ASN A 182 10.78 -16.74 -15.33
N PRO A 183 10.11 -17.15 -16.43
CA PRO A 183 10.14 -16.42 -17.69
C PRO A 183 9.44 -15.05 -17.60
N ASP A 184 8.65 -14.79 -16.55
CA ASP A 184 8.02 -13.50 -16.35
C ASP A 184 9.00 -12.45 -15.81
N LEU A 185 10.15 -12.83 -15.24
CA LEU A 185 11.21 -11.88 -14.88
C LEU A 185 11.94 -11.39 -16.15
N ILE A 186 11.52 -10.22 -16.65
CA ILE A 186 12.05 -9.63 -17.88
C ILE A 186 13.46 -9.09 -17.66
N GLU A 187 13.66 -8.35 -16.56
CA GLU A 187 14.88 -7.60 -16.29
C GLU A 187 15.15 -7.53 -14.79
N TYR A 188 16.42 -7.55 -14.41
CA TYR A 188 16.86 -7.16 -13.09
C TYR A 188 18.16 -6.36 -13.17
N LYS A 189 18.38 -5.49 -12.19
CA LYS A 189 19.63 -4.74 -12.02
C LYS A 189 19.97 -4.65 -10.55
N VAL A 190 21.24 -4.91 -10.22
CA VAL A 190 21.77 -4.80 -8.86
C VAL A 190 22.79 -3.67 -8.82
N ILE A 191 22.60 -2.72 -7.91
CA ILE A 191 23.49 -1.59 -7.67
C ILE A 191 23.98 -1.64 -6.23
N ASP A 192 25.29 -1.53 -6.06
CA ASP A 192 25.95 -1.47 -4.77
C ASP A 192 26.05 -0.02 -4.29
N PHE A 193 25.40 0.29 -3.17
CA PHE A 193 25.44 1.59 -2.50
C PHE A 193 26.20 1.49 -1.18
N LYS A 194 27.43 0.95 -1.20
CA LYS A 194 28.37 0.85 -0.07
C LYS A 194 27.85 0.07 1.13
N ASP A 195 26.93 0.62 1.92
CA ASP A 195 26.26 0.01 3.07
C ASP A 195 24.88 -0.58 2.73
N LYS A 196 24.41 -0.39 1.49
CA LYS A 196 23.09 -0.84 1.01
C LYS A 196 23.20 -1.52 -0.36
N PHE A 197 22.19 -2.30 -0.71
CA PHE A 197 21.92 -2.74 -2.07
C PHE A 197 20.62 -2.15 -2.59
N TYR A 198 20.61 -1.86 -3.88
CA TYR A 198 19.42 -1.50 -4.64
C TYR A 198 19.24 -2.54 -5.74
N VAL A 199 18.06 -3.16 -5.77
CA VAL A 199 17.69 -4.16 -6.75
C VAL A 199 16.45 -3.68 -7.48
N TYR A 200 16.57 -3.48 -8.78
CA TYR A 200 15.45 -3.25 -9.68
C TYR A 200 15.03 -4.57 -10.30
N LEU A 201 13.72 -4.84 -10.35
CA LEU A 201 13.12 -6.01 -10.95
C LEU A 201 11.95 -5.58 -11.83
N ARG A 202 11.85 -6.15 -13.03
CA ARG A 202 10.71 -5.93 -13.94
C ARG A 202 10.11 -7.26 -14.35
N TYR A 203 8.84 -7.43 -14.05
CA TYR A 203 8.05 -8.62 -14.34
C TYR A 203 6.99 -8.35 -15.41
N ARG A 204 6.70 -9.37 -16.21
CA ARG A 204 5.49 -9.43 -17.04
C ARG A 204 4.30 -9.82 -16.17
N GLY A 205 3.16 -9.16 -16.38
CA GLY A 205 1.92 -9.36 -15.63
C GLY A 205 1.90 -8.66 -14.27
N HIS A 206 0.77 -8.84 -13.57
CA HIS A 206 0.59 -8.41 -12.17
C HIS A 206 1.17 -9.48 -11.23
N TYR A 207 2.48 -9.44 -11.01
CA TYR A 207 3.14 -10.43 -10.16
C TYR A 207 3.14 -9.96 -8.70
N LEU A 208 2.25 -10.52 -7.87
CA LEU A 208 2.06 -10.13 -6.46
C LEU A 208 2.73 -11.08 -5.44
N GLU A 209 3.43 -12.13 -5.87
CA GLU A 209 4.08 -13.09 -4.95
C GLU A 209 5.41 -12.53 -4.38
N LEU A 210 5.32 -11.50 -3.55
CA LEU A 210 6.48 -10.91 -2.87
C LEU A 210 6.94 -11.72 -1.63
N ASN A 211 6.10 -12.61 -1.09
CA ASN A 211 6.42 -13.43 0.09
C ASN A 211 7.58 -14.42 -0.10
N LYS A 212 8.13 -14.54 -1.31
CA LYS A 212 9.32 -15.35 -1.62
C LYS A 212 10.62 -14.53 -1.69
N LEU A 213 10.54 -13.19 -1.54
CA LEU A 213 11.68 -12.27 -1.68
C LEU A 213 12.23 -11.75 -0.34
N THR A 214 11.50 -11.93 0.76
CA THR A 214 11.90 -11.59 2.13
C THR A 214 12.17 -12.85 2.94
#